data_AF-A0AAU1JE98-F1
#
_entry.id   AF-A0AAU1JE98-F1
#
_cell.length_a   1.000
_cell.length_b   1.000
_cell.length_c   1.000
_cell.angle_alpha   90.00
_cell.angle_beta   90.00
_cell.angle_gamma   90.00
#
_symmetry.space_group_name_H-M   'P 1'
#
loop_
_entity.id
_entity.type
_entity.pdbx_description
1 polymer ?
#
loop_
_entity_poly.entity_id
_entity_poly.type
_entity_poly.pdbx_seq_one_letter_code
_entity_poly.pdbx_strand_id
1 'polypeptide(L)'
;MTTAPDPTSVHAWNLVHAPFTATTWRRTAYALLALPLGLACIPLALLGAPTARWQRGLVHRFLDPDRTDLPGRPRAGGLPHALLATPLNLVTAFVTLYGWSIVPPNLGWPLRAGDDYSTAWGGPTFAGAWAFHAVVGGIGFLLLMPWVVRGLTAVQFRVARSLLS
;
A
#
# COMPACT_ATOMS: atom_id res chain seq x y z
N MET A 1 5.69 39.58 10.51
CA MET A 1 6.81 38.63 10.67
C MET A 1 6.20 37.28 11.02
N THR A 2 6.03 36.39 10.04
CA THR A 2 5.47 35.05 10.27
C THR A 2 6.60 34.13 10.71
N THR A 3 6.55 33.64 11.95
CA THR A 3 7.48 32.62 12.45
C THR A 3 7.32 31.36 11.63
N ALA A 4 8.43 30.80 11.12
CA ALA A 4 8.41 29.53 10.44
C ALA A 4 7.81 28.44 11.36
N PRO A 5 6.97 27.53 10.84
CA PRO A 5 6.34 26.50 11.66
C PRO A 5 7.39 25.55 12.25
N ASP A 6 7.17 25.13 13.50
CA ASP A 6 8.02 24.19 14.22
C ASP A 6 8.14 22.86 13.43
N PRO A 7 9.35 22.39 13.10
CA PRO A 7 9.54 21.16 12.33
C PRO A 7 8.89 19.92 12.95
N THR A 8 8.76 19.87 14.29
CA THR A 8 8.11 18.74 14.98
C THR A 8 6.61 18.70 14.69
N SER A 9 5.96 19.87 14.72
CA SER A 9 4.54 20.02 14.40
C SER A 9 4.24 19.64 12.95
N VAL A 10 5.13 20.01 12.01
CA VAL A 10 5.01 19.65 10.59
C VAL A 10 5.14 18.14 10.42
N HIS A 11 6.06 17.49 11.13
CA HIS A 11 6.23 16.03 11.06
C HIS A 11 5.01 15.28 11.63
N ALA A 12 4.54 15.69 12.81
CA ALA A 12 3.35 15.11 13.43
C ALA A 12 2.11 15.28 12.53
N TRP A 13 1.95 16.47 11.94
CA TRP A 13 0.89 16.74 10.98
C TRP A 13 0.96 15.80 9.78
N ASN A 14 2.13 15.67 9.16
CA ASN A 14 2.33 14.77 8.02
C ASN A 14 2.02 13.31 8.37
N LEU A 15 2.35 12.86 9.58
CA LEU A 15 2.04 11.51 10.06
C LEU A 15 0.52 11.28 10.14
N VAL A 16 -0.20 12.19 10.79
CA VAL A 16 -1.66 12.07 11.00
C VAL A 16 -2.43 12.24 9.69
N HIS A 17 -1.96 13.10 8.79
CA HIS A 17 -2.61 13.32 7.50
C HIS A 17 -2.31 12.26 6.45
N ALA A 18 -1.19 11.53 6.56
CA ALA A 18 -0.75 10.56 5.56
C ALA A 18 -1.85 9.58 5.09
N PRO A 19 -2.67 8.96 5.97
CA PRO A 19 -3.72 8.03 5.57
C PRO A 19 -4.83 8.66 4.73
N PHE A 20 -4.98 9.98 4.81
CA PHE A 20 -6.06 10.73 4.16
C PHE A 20 -5.60 11.45 2.88
N THR A 21 -4.40 11.14 2.39
CA THR A 21 -3.87 11.73 1.16
C THR A 21 -4.16 10.88 -0.07
N ALA A 22 -4.41 11.54 -1.21
CA ALA A 22 -4.54 10.87 -2.50
C ALA A 22 -3.29 10.04 -2.85
N THR A 23 -2.10 10.49 -2.46
CA THR A 23 -0.83 9.78 -2.68
C THR A 23 -0.82 8.41 -2.02
N THR A 24 -1.27 8.30 -0.77
CA THR A 24 -1.38 7.01 -0.06
C THR A 24 -2.31 6.07 -0.79
N TRP A 25 -3.52 6.53 -1.13
CA TRP A 25 -4.52 5.68 -1.79
C TRP A 25 -4.12 5.27 -3.21
N ARG A 26 -3.42 6.13 -3.95
CA ARG A 26 -2.85 5.75 -5.25
C ARG A 26 -1.79 4.66 -5.11
N ARG A 27 -0.91 4.74 -4.11
CA ARG A 27 0.07 3.69 -3.84
C ARG A 27 -0.58 2.38 -3.37
N THR A 28 -1.62 2.46 -2.53
CA THR A 28 -2.42 1.30 -2.12
C THR A 28 -3.08 0.64 -3.33
N ALA A 29 -3.68 1.43 -4.23
CA ALA A 29 -4.26 0.92 -5.47
C ALA A 29 -3.22 0.24 -6.36
N TYR A 30 -2.02 0.83 -6.51
CA TYR A 30 -0.92 0.19 -7.23
C TYR A 30 -0.52 -1.14 -6.59
N ALA A 31 -0.31 -1.15 -5.27
CA ALA A 31 0.11 -2.33 -4.52
C ALA A 31 -0.84 -3.52 -4.71
N LEU A 32 -2.15 -3.25 -4.80
CA LEU A 32 -3.18 -4.26 -5.03
C LEU A 32 -3.31 -4.65 -6.51
N LEU A 33 -3.28 -3.69 -7.43
CA LEU A 33 -3.51 -3.91 -8.87
C LEU A 33 -2.30 -4.51 -9.60
N ALA A 34 -1.09 -4.36 -9.04
CA ALA A 34 0.13 -4.90 -9.65
C ALA A 34 0.11 -6.44 -9.76
N LEU A 35 -0.52 -7.13 -8.80
CA LEU A 35 -0.64 -8.59 -8.81
C LEU A 35 -1.53 -9.10 -9.95
N PRO A 36 -2.82 -8.72 -10.07
CA PRO A 36 -3.67 -9.21 -11.15
C PRO A 36 -3.14 -8.80 -12.53
N LEU A 37 -2.53 -7.60 -12.65
CA LEU A 37 -1.89 -7.20 -13.90
C LEU A 37 -0.68 -8.07 -14.23
N GLY A 38 0.18 -8.36 -13.25
CA GLY A 38 1.34 -9.25 -13.43
C GLY A 38 0.93 -10.64 -13.88
N LEU A 39 -0.07 -11.24 -13.22
CA LEU A 39 -0.62 -12.54 -13.58
C LEU A 39 -1.21 -12.54 -15.00
N ALA A 40 -1.95 -11.51 -15.38
CA ALA A 40 -2.51 -11.39 -16.74
C ALA A 40 -1.40 -11.20 -17.81
N CYS A 41 -0.33 -10.48 -17.47
CA CYS A 41 0.77 -10.20 -18.40
C CYS A 41 1.59 -11.45 -18.74
N ILE A 42 1.62 -12.49 -17.90
CA ILE A 42 2.39 -13.71 -18.19
C ILE A 42 1.87 -14.39 -19.48
N PRO A 43 0.61 -14.86 -19.58
CA PRO A 43 0.11 -15.47 -20.80
C PRO A 43 0.02 -14.48 -21.96
N LEU A 44 -0.34 -13.21 -21.70
CA LEU A 44 -0.49 -12.21 -22.76
C LEU A 44 0.86 -11.87 -23.42
N ALA A 45 1.96 -11.85 -22.67
CA ALA A 45 3.28 -11.65 -23.23
C ALA A 45 3.71 -12.82 -24.13
N LEU A 46 3.37 -14.06 -23.74
CA LEU A 46 3.61 -15.25 -24.57
C LEU A 46 2.82 -15.21 -25.89
N LEU A 47 1.66 -14.53 -25.89
CA LEU A 47 0.85 -14.27 -27.08
C LEU A 47 1.29 -13.01 -27.88
N GLY A 48 2.41 -12.39 -27.51
CA GLY A 48 2.96 -11.22 -28.22
C GLY A 48 2.29 -9.88 -27.88
N ALA A 49 1.47 -9.81 -26.83
CA ALA A 49 0.84 -8.57 -26.39
C ALA A 49 1.87 -7.56 -25.85
N PRO A 50 1.59 -6.24 -25.93
CA PRO A 50 2.51 -5.19 -25.47
C PRO A 50 2.45 -5.00 -23.94
N THR A 51 2.70 -6.06 -23.16
CA THR A 51 2.53 -6.07 -21.70
C THR A 51 3.41 -5.04 -20.98
N ALA A 52 4.61 -4.76 -21.49
CA ALA A 52 5.48 -3.71 -20.96
C ALA A 52 4.86 -2.31 -21.01
N ARG A 53 4.01 -2.02 -22.01
CA ARG A 53 3.24 -0.76 -22.08
C ARG A 53 2.21 -0.68 -20.95
N TRP A 54 1.47 -1.76 -20.70
CA TRP A 54 0.44 -1.78 -19.66
C TRP A 54 1.05 -1.70 -18.26
N GLN A 55 2.14 -2.43 -18.01
CA GLN A 55 2.87 -2.39 -16.75
C GLN A 55 3.42 -0.99 -16.46
N ARG A 56 4.02 -0.32 -17.45
CA ARG A 56 4.43 1.09 -17.32
C ARG A 56 3.26 2.02 -17.08
N GLY A 57 2.16 1.82 -17.81
CA GLY A 57 0.93 2.60 -17.61
C GLY A 57 0.41 2.55 -16.17
N LEU A 58 0.49 1.38 -15.52
CA LEU A 58 0.13 1.23 -14.10
C LEU A 58 1.07 2.03 -13.18
N VAL A 59 2.38 1.96 -13.43
CA VAL A 59 3.39 2.71 -12.67
C VAL A 59 3.15 4.22 -12.78
N HIS A 60 3.02 4.74 -14.00
CA HIS A 60 2.77 6.17 -14.23
C HIS A 60 1.46 6.63 -13.59
N ARG A 61 0.39 5.84 -13.74
CA ARG A 61 -0.93 6.21 -13.22
C ARG A 61 -0.96 6.32 -11.70
N PHE A 62 -0.18 5.53 -10.96
CA PHE A 62 -0.33 5.43 -9.51
C PHE A 62 0.89 5.79 -8.67
N LEU A 63 2.12 5.60 -9.17
CA LEU A 63 3.34 5.85 -8.39
C LEU A 63 4.06 7.13 -8.78
N ASP A 64 3.97 7.54 -10.05
CA ASP A 64 4.79 8.63 -10.58
C ASP A 64 4.00 9.55 -11.52
N PRO A 65 3.15 10.45 -10.98
CA PRO A 65 2.42 11.43 -11.79
C PRO A 65 3.33 12.56 -12.32
N ASP A 66 4.45 12.83 -11.63
CA ASP A 66 5.23 14.07 -11.80
C ASP A 66 6.73 13.85 -12.16
N ARG A 67 7.23 12.60 -12.27
CA ARG A 67 8.60 12.33 -12.72
C ARG A 67 8.68 11.36 -13.92
N THR A 68 9.52 11.82 -14.85
CA THR A 68 10.25 11.13 -15.94
C THR A 68 9.82 9.71 -16.29
N ASP A 69 9.35 9.59 -17.54
CA ASP A 69 9.17 8.38 -18.32
C ASP A 69 10.14 7.26 -17.92
N LEU A 70 9.61 6.04 -17.72
CA LEU A 70 10.43 4.84 -17.78
C LEU A 70 10.85 4.68 -19.25
N PRO A 71 12.09 5.05 -19.62
CA PRO A 71 12.49 5.07 -21.02
C PRO A 71 12.59 3.62 -21.47
N GLY A 72 11.86 3.20 -22.50
CA GLY A 72 11.89 1.78 -22.88
C GLY A 72 10.99 1.45 -24.06
N ARG A 73 11.38 0.44 -24.87
CA ARG A 73 10.59 0.01 -26.03
C ARG A 73 9.25 -0.62 -25.60
N PRO A 74 8.13 -0.39 -26.31
CA PRO A 74 6.78 -0.88 -25.93
C PRO A 74 6.66 -2.39 -25.65
N ARG A 75 7.60 -3.20 -26.15
CA ARG A 75 7.59 -4.67 -26.06
C ARG A 75 8.77 -5.26 -25.27
N ALA A 76 9.78 -4.46 -24.93
CA ALA A 76 10.94 -4.97 -24.19
C ALA A 76 10.59 -5.13 -22.71
N GLY A 77 11.01 -6.23 -22.08
CA GLY A 77 10.97 -6.35 -20.62
C GLY A 77 9.65 -6.80 -19.98
N GLY A 78 8.56 -6.92 -20.74
CA GLY A 78 7.23 -7.17 -20.18
C GLY A 78 7.06 -8.54 -19.50
N LEU A 79 7.49 -9.61 -20.17
CA LEU A 79 7.51 -10.97 -19.62
C LEU A 79 8.48 -11.13 -18.43
N PRO A 80 9.76 -10.72 -18.51
CA PRO A 80 10.66 -10.84 -17.37
C PRO A 80 10.20 -9.99 -16.17
N HIS A 81 9.62 -8.81 -16.40
CA HIS A 81 8.98 -8.05 -15.32
C HIS A 81 7.80 -8.81 -14.71
N ALA A 82 6.90 -9.37 -15.54
CA ALA A 82 5.76 -10.13 -15.04
C ALA A 82 6.20 -11.32 -14.17
N LEU A 83 7.17 -12.12 -14.63
CA LEU A 83 7.66 -13.29 -13.91
C LEU A 83 8.37 -12.93 -12.60
N LEU A 84 9.29 -11.96 -12.65
CA LEU A 84 10.13 -11.61 -11.49
C LEU A 84 9.41 -10.73 -10.48
N ALA A 85 8.46 -9.88 -10.91
CA ALA A 85 7.72 -9.00 -10.01
C ALA A 85 6.50 -9.69 -9.38
N THR A 86 5.96 -10.77 -9.96
CA THR A 86 4.74 -11.42 -9.42
C THR A 86 4.88 -11.88 -7.96
N PRO A 87 5.97 -12.54 -7.52
CA PRO A 87 6.14 -12.90 -6.12
C PRO A 87 6.15 -11.69 -5.19
N LEU A 88 6.84 -10.60 -5.59
CA LEU A 88 6.85 -9.34 -4.85
C LEU A 88 5.46 -8.71 -4.80
N ASN A 89 4.73 -8.73 -5.91
CA ASN A 89 3.37 -8.20 -6.00
C ASN A 89 2.39 -9.00 -5.14
N LEU A 90 2.57 -10.32 -5.03
CA LEU A 90 1.78 -11.18 -4.15
C LEU A 90 1.98 -10.79 -2.68
N VAL A 91 3.24 -10.74 -2.22
CA VAL A 91 3.58 -10.33 -0.85
C VAL A 91 3.06 -8.92 -0.57
N THR A 92 3.27 -8.00 -1.52
CA THR A 92 2.85 -6.60 -1.38
C THR A 92 1.33 -6.49 -1.28
N ALA A 93 0.58 -7.18 -2.15
CA ALA A 93 -0.88 -7.18 -2.11
C ALA A 93 -1.40 -7.79 -0.81
N PHE A 94 -0.82 -8.91 -0.35
CA PHE A 94 -1.19 -9.55 0.91
C PHE A 94 -0.97 -8.63 2.11
N VAL A 95 0.24 -8.08 2.27
CA VAL A 95 0.59 -7.19 3.38
C VAL A 95 -0.28 -5.92 3.35
N THR A 96 -0.50 -5.36 2.15
CA THR A 96 -1.32 -4.16 1.98
C THR A 96 -2.78 -4.43 2.36
N LEU A 97 -3.37 -5.49 1.82
CA LEU A 97 -4.77 -5.84 2.07
C LEU A 97 -5.00 -6.21 3.53
N TYR A 98 -4.15 -7.07 4.09
CA TYR A 98 -4.25 -7.50 5.48
C TYR A 98 -4.03 -6.34 6.45
N GLY A 99 -3.01 -5.52 6.23
CA GLY A 99 -2.72 -4.39 7.10
C GLY A 99 -3.83 -3.33 7.11
N TRP A 100 -4.44 -3.04 5.96
CA TRP A 100 -5.59 -2.14 5.90
C TRP A 100 -6.88 -2.77 6.45
N SER A 101 -7.08 -4.08 6.29
CA SER A 101 -8.28 -4.76 6.79
C SER A 101 -8.33 -4.85 8.31
N ILE A 102 -7.18 -4.70 9.01
CA ILE A 102 -7.12 -4.61 10.47
C ILE A 102 -7.79 -3.34 11.00
N VAL A 103 -7.74 -2.22 10.26
CA VAL A 103 -8.15 -0.91 10.77
C VAL A 103 -9.65 -0.83 11.08
N PRO A 104 -10.58 -1.09 10.14
CA PRO A 104 -12.02 -1.00 10.42
C PRO A 104 -12.52 -1.88 11.58
N PRO A 105 -12.20 -3.19 11.67
CA PRO A 105 -12.71 -4.03 12.75
C PRO A 105 -12.09 -3.73 14.12
N ASN A 106 -10.98 -3.00 14.19
CA ASN A 106 -10.39 -2.58 15.46
C ASN A 106 -10.92 -1.21 15.93
N LEU A 107 -11.19 -0.28 15.01
CA LEU A 107 -11.93 0.96 15.34
C LEU A 107 -13.38 0.64 15.73
N GLY A 108 -14.01 -0.28 15.00
CA GLY A 108 -15.36 -0.79 15.27
C GLY A 108 -15.39 -1.96 16.25
N TRP A 109 -14.33 -2.19 17.05
CA TRP A 109 -14.26 -3.34 17.97
C TRP A 109 -15.51 -3.54 18.85
N PRO A 110 -16.14 -2.48 19.42
CA PRO A 110 -17.38 -2.61 20.18
C PRO A 110 -18.50 -3.37 19.46
N LEU A 111 -18.55 -3.28 18.13
CA LEU A 111 -19.59 -3.91 17.31
C LEU A 111 -19.40 -5.43 17.17
N ARG A 112 -18.23 -5.96 17.53
CA ARG A 112 -17.87 -7.38 17.42
C ARG A 112 -17.37 -8.00 18.73
N ALA A 113 -17.40 -7.24 19.83
CA ALA A 113 -16.88 -7.67 21.12
C ALA A 113 -17.68 -8.83 21.73
N GLY A 114 -18.97 -8.95 21.38
CA GLY A 114 -19.88 -9.91 22.01
C GLY A 114 -20.14 -9.59 23.49
N ASP A 115 -20.73 -10.56 24.18
CA ASP A 115 -21.14 -10.39 25.58
C ASP A 115 -20.02 -10.70 26.59
N ASP A 116 -18.98 -11.45 26.18
CA ASP A 116 -17.81 -11.77 27.00
C ASP A 116 -16.51 -11.27 26.36
N TYR A 117 -15.99 -10.19 26.92
CA TYR A 117 -14.72 -9.56 26.55
C TYR A 117 -13.67 -9.67 27.67
N SER A 118 -13.91 -10.49 28.69
CA SER A 118 -13.00 -10.64 29.83
C SER A 118 -11.63 -11.18 29.44
N THR A 119 -11.57 -11.94 28.34
CA THR A 119 -10.34 -12.52 27.76
C THR A 119 -9.77 -11.69 26.60
N ALA A 120 -10.40 -10.57 26.23
CA ALA A 120 -9.90 -9.69 25.19
C ALA A 120 -8.60 -8.98 25.63
N TRP A 121 -7.75 -8.66 24.67
CA TRP A 121 -6.53 -7.90 24.94
C TRP A 121 -6.91 -6.50 25.41
N GLY A 122 -6.39 -6.07 26.57
CA GLY A 122 -6.81 -4.84 27.26
C GLY A 122 -7.94 -5.03 28.29
N GLY A 123 -8.52 -6.23 28.41
CA GLY A 123 -9.50 -6.57 29.45
C GLY A 123 -8.94 -6.53 30.89
N PRO A 124 -9.77 -6.81 31.92
CA PRO A 124 -11.12 -7.35 31.84
C PRO A 124 -12.21 -6.30 31.63
N THR A 125 -11.85 -5.00 31.63
CA THR A 125 -12.83 -3.93 31.42
C THR A 125 -13.10 -3.72 29.94
N PHE A 126 -14.35 -3.36 29.61
CA PHE A 126 -14.73 -2.98 28.25
C PHE A 126 -13.89 -1.80 27.75
N ALA A 127 -13.67 -0.79 28.60
CA ALA A 127 -12.91 0.40 28.27
C ALA A 127 -11.45 0.07 27.90
N GLY A 128 -10.81 -0.83 28.66
CA GLY A 128 -9.44 -1.26 28.38
C GLY A 128 -9.34 -2.08 27.09
N ALA A 129 -10.27 -3.00 26.87
CA ALA A 129 -10.31 -3.79 25.63
C ALA A 129 -10.54 -2.89 24.41
N TRP A 130 -11.51 -1.98 24.49
CA TRP A 130 -11.75 -0.99 23.44
C TRP A 130 -10.53 -0.12 23.18
N ALA A 131 -9.90 0.43 24.23
CA ALA A 131 -8.73 1.28 24.09
C ALA A 131 -7.57 0.54 23.40
N PHE A 132 -7.29 -0.71 23.80
CA PHE A 132 -6.26 -1.52 23.17
C PHE A 132 -6.52 -1.69 21.66
N HIS A 133 -7.73 -2.13 21.31
CA HIS A 133 -8.07 -2.37 19.90
C HIS A 133 -8.11 -1.08 19.09
N ALA A 134 -8.75 -0.03 19.58
CA ALA A 134 -8.84 1.25 18.88
C ALA A 134 -7.46 1.90 18.69
N VAL A 135 -6.59 1.89 19.72
CA VAL A 135 -5.28 2.54 19.65
C VAL A 135 -4.28 1.69 18.88
N VAL A 136 -4.12 0.41 19.21
CA VAL A 136 -3.09 -0.45 18.60
C VAL A 136 -3.55 -0.94 17.23
N GLY A 137 -4.72 -1.58 17.17
CA GLY A 137 -5.25 -2.16 15.94
C GLY A 137 -5.86 -1.14 14.98
N GLY A 138 -6.51 -0.11 15.51
CA GLY A 138 -7.16 0.93 14.69
C GLY A 138 -6.17 2.01 14.27
N ILE A 139 -5.88 2.94 15.17
CA ILE A 139 -5.04 4.12 14.95
C ILE A 139 -3.60 3.71 14.60
N GLY A 140 -3.03 2.74 15.30
CA GLY A 140 -1.68 2.25 15.07
C GLY A 140 -1.47 1.78 13.64
N PHE A 141 -2.31 0.87 13.15
CA PHE A 141 -2.24 0.42 11.75
C PHE A 141 -2.64 1.52 10.76
N LEU A 142 -3.63 2.37 11.08
CA LEU A 142 -4.03 3.50 10.24
C LEU A 142 -2.84 4.42 9.94
N LEU A 143 -2.04 4.74 10.95
CA LEU A 143 -0.87 5.61 10.81
C LEU A 143 0.36 4.87 10.22
N LEU A 144 0.49 3.57 10.47
CA LEU A 144 1.61 2.76 9.99
C LEU A 144 1.52 2.43 8.49
N MET A 145 0.33 2.06 8.02
CA MET A 145 0.13 1.51 6.67
C MET A 145 0.60 2.42 5.52
N PRO A 146 0.43 3.76 5.55
CA PRO A 146 0.96 4.63 4.52
C PRO A 146 2.47 4.46 4.28
N TRP A 147 3.24 4.23 5.35
CA TRP A 147 4.70 4.08 5.27
C TRP A 147 5.10 2.69 4.77
N VAL A 148 4.40 1.65 5.23
CA VAL A 148 4.59 0.28 4.76
C VAL A 148 4.33 0.20 3.25
N VAL A 149 3.18 0.72 2.81
CA VAL A 149 2.81 0.75 1.38
C VAL A 149 3.81 1.58 0.57
N ARG A 150 4.26 2.73 1.10
CA ARG A 150 5.31 3.53 0.44
C ARG A 150 6.60 2.75 0.26
N GLY A 151 7.05 2.02 1.28
CA GLY A 151 8.26 1.18 1.21
C GLY A 151 8.13 0.08 0.17
N LEU A 152 7.05 -0.69 0.22
CA LEU A 152 6.78 -1.79 -0.72
C LEU A 152 6.70 -1.30 -2.17
N THR A 153 5.93 -0.23 -2.41
CA THR A 153 5.80 0.37 -3.74
C THR A 153 7.10 1.00 -4.26
N ALA A 154 8.00 1.46 -3.37
CA ALA A 154 9.33 1.90 -3.78
C ALA A 154 10.20 0.73 -4.28
N VAL A 155 10.10 -0.45 -3.67
CA VAL A 155 10.78 -1.66 -4.15
C VAL A 155 10.19 -2.11 -5.49
N GLN A 156 8.86 -2.15 -5.60
CA GLN A 156 8.18 -2.48 -6.87
C GLN A 156 8.60 -1.52 -8.00
N PHE A 157 8.72 -0.22 -7.71
CA PHE A 157 9.19 0.77 -8.67
C PHE A 157 10.64 0.53 -9.11
N ARG A 158 11.55 0.15 -8.19
CA ARG A 158 12.94 -0.18 -8.54
C ARG A 158 13.01 -1.39 -9.49
N VAL A 159 12.21 -2.42 -9.22
CA VAL A 159 12.09 -3.60 -10.09
C VAL A 159 11.50 -3.24 -11.46
N ALA A 160 10.48 -2.39 -11.50
CA ALA A 160 9.93 -1.86 -12.74
C ALA A 160 10.99 -1.09 -13.53
N ARG A 161 11.75 -0.21 -12.89
CA ARG A 161 12.84 0.52 -13.51
C ARG A 161 13.93 -0.39 -14.05
N SER A 162 14.32 -1.46 -13.36
CA SER A 162 15.34 -2.37 -13.87
C SER A 162 14.89 -3.21 -15.06
N LEU A 163 13.60 -3.58 -15.12
CA LEU A 163 13.11 -4.58 -16.07
C LEU A 163 12.29 -3.99 -17.24
N LEU A 164 11.76 -2.77 -17.09
CA LEU A 164 10.91 -2.11 -18.09
C LEU A 164 11.59 -0.90 -18.76
N SER A 165 12.84 -0.60 -18.37
CA SER A 165 13.67 0.37 -19.10
C SER A 165 14.29 -0.24 -20.35
#